data_AF-A0A2V9VGI0-F1
#
_entry.id   AF-A0A2V9VGI0-F1
#
_cell.length_a   1.000
_cell.length_b   1.000
_cell.length_c   1.000
_cell.angle_alpha   90.00
_cell.angle_beta   90.00
_cell.angle_gamma   90.00
#
_symmetry.space_group_name_H-M   'P 1'
#
loop_
_entity.id
_entity.type
_entity.pdbx_description
1 polymer ?
#
loop_
_entity_poly.entity_id
_entity_poly.type
_entity_poly.pdbx_seq_one_letter_code
_entity_poly.pdbx_strand_id
1 'polypeptide(L)'
;RLKGSEKAVLVTDATAATGMPNGHYRLGSLQVEVNDGKCTVGEQLAGSVLTMDQAVRNVVKFTGWNLQQAVRLATLNPAQATALPENAGMLVAGAPANIVVMSSTGEVRKTLVDGCVA
;
A
#
# COMPACT_ATOMS: atom_id res chain seq x y z
N ARG A 1 3.72 12.90 20.75
CA ARG A 1 3.19 11.54 21.01
C ARG A 1 3.25 10.75 19.70
N LEU A 2 3.86 9.56 19.67
CA LEU A 2 3.96 8.73 18.45
C LEU A 2 2.60 8.10 18.10
N LYS A 3 2.29 7.94 16.81
CA LYS A 3 1.05 7.29 16.35
C LYS A 3 1.20 5.77 16.46
N GLY A 4 0.21 5.10 17.06
CA GLY A 4 0.13 3.64 17.11
C GLY A 4 -0.62 3.05 15.92
N SER A 5 -0.84 1.72 15.95
CA SER A 5 -1.50 0.95 14.89
C SER A 5 -2.92 1.44 14.56
N GLU A 6 -3.58 2.12 15.47
CA GLU A 6 -4.95 2.65 15.31
C GLU A 6 -5.01 3.99 14.56
N LYS A 7 -3.89 4.69 14.41
CA LYS A 7 -3.85 6.06 13.83
C LYS A 7 -2.85 6.24 12.70
N ALA A 8 -1.97 5.27 12.47
CA ALA A 8 -1.04 5.28 11.35
C ALA A 8 -1.76 4.87 10.06
N VAL A 9 -1.41 5.49 8.94
CA VAL A 9 -1.93 5.13 7.61
C VAL A 9 -0.74 4.81 6.72
N LEU A 10 -0.82 3.69 6.00
CA LEU A 10 0.16 3.34 4.98
C LEU A 10 -0.21 4.00 3.65
N VAL A 11 0.78 4.65 3.06
CA VAL A 11 0.74 5.17 1.69
C VAL A 11 1.95 4.64 0.94
N THR A 12 1.79 4.40 -0.35
CA THR A 12 2.93 4.01 -1.19
C THR A 12 3.70 5.23 -1.66
N ASP A 13 3.02 6.34 -1.95
CA ASP A 13 3.58 7.43 -2.75
C ASP A 13 4.15 6.90 -4.09
N ALA A 14 3.49 5.88 -4.64
CA ALA A 14 3.92 5.16 -5.82
C ALA A 14 3.88 6.05 -7.07
N THR A 15 4.92 5.94 -7.88
CA THR A 15 5.02 6.60 -9.19
C THR A 15 4.61 5.65 -10.31
N ALA A 16 4.49 6.18 -11.53
CA ALA A 16 4.23 5.39 -12.75
C ALA A 16 5.28 4.31 -13.04
N ALA A 17 6.47 4.39 -12.41
CA ALA A 17 7.51 3.38 -12.53
C ALA A 17 7.32 2.18 -11.60
N THR A 18 6.31 2.19 -10.73
CA THR A 18 6.01 1.09 -9.81
C THR A 18 5.65 -0.18 -10.58
N GLY A 19 6.36 -1.28 -10.28
CA GLY A 19 6.17 -2.56 -10.99
C GLY A 19 6.86 -2.65 -12.35
N MET A 20 7.57 -1.59 -12.77
CA MET A 20 8.35 -1.58 -14.01
C MET A 20 9.83 -1.95 -13.74
N PRO A 21 10.58 -2.41 -14.76
CA PRO A 21 12.03 -2.65 -14.63
C PRO A 21 12.81 -1.38 -14.26
N ASN A 22 14.06 -1.54 -13.79
CA ASN A 22 14.94 -0.39 -13.58
C ASN A 22 15.13 0.40 -14.89
N GLY A 23 15.23 1.72 -14.80
CA GLY A 23 15.35 2.60 -15.97
C GLY A 23 14.93 4.04 -15.69
N HIS A 24 14.83 4.84 -16.76
CA HIS A 24 14.44 6.23 -16.68
C HIS A 24 12.95 6.41 -17.01
N TYR A 25 12.25 7.20 -16.19
CA TYR A 25 10.82 7.46 -16.32
C TYR A 25 10.53 8.96 -16.21
N ARG A 26 9.28 9.34 -16.47
CA ARG A 26 8.78 10.70 -16.21
C ARG A 26 7.83 10.70 -15.01
N LEU A 27 8.06 11.63 -14.10
CA LEU A 27 7.12 12.00 -13.04
C LEU A 27 6.69 13.45 -13.28
N GLY A 28 5.56 13.62 -13.99
CA GLY A 28 5.17 14.92 -14.51
C GLY A 28 6.22 15.48 -15.48
N SER A 29 6.77 16.65 -15.17
CA SER A 29 7.86 17.27 -15.94
C SER A 29 9.27 16.78 -15.56
N LEU A 30 9.41 16.04 -14.45
CA LEU A 30 10.71 15.56 -13.96
C LEU A 30 11.12 14.26 -14.66
N GLN A 31 12.39 14.16 -15.03
CA GLN A 31 13.01 12.88 -15.37
C GLN A 31 13.50 12.22 -14.09
N VAL A 32 13.05 10.99 -13.84
CA VAL A 32 13.45 10.20 -12.68
C VAL A 32 14.19 8.96 -13.13
N GLU A 33 15.09 8.47 -12.29
CA GLU A 33 15.74 7.17 -12.43
C GLU A 33 15.17 6.21 -11.39
N VAL A 34 14.81 5.01 -11.83
CA VAL A 34 14.49 3.89 -10.96
C VAL A 34 15.62 2.89 -10.99
N ASN A 35 16.22 2.68 -9.83
CA ASN A 35 17.26 1.69 -9.64
C ASN A 35 17.15 1.08 -8.23
N ASP A 36 17.21 -0.24 -8.17
CA ASP A 36 17.19 -1.03 -6.93
C ASP A 36 16.10 -0.60 -5.93
N GLY A 37 14.85 -0.48 -6.42
CA GLY A 37 13.70 -0.13 -5.59
C GLY A 37 13.61 1.33 -5.14
N LYS A 38 14.47 2.22 -5.67
CA LYS A 38 14.46 3.66 -5.40
C LYS A 38 14.09 4.43 -6.65
N CYS A 39 13.30 5.49 -6.49
CA CYS A 39 12.98 6.45 -7.55
C CYS A 39 13.60 7.80 -7.19
N THR A 40 14.50 8.34 -8.02
CA THR A 40 15.24 9.56 -7.72
C THR A 40 15.28 10.57 -8.86
N VAL A 41 15.43 11.85 -8.53
CA VAL A 41 15.89 12.92 -9.43
C VAL A 41 17.27 13.36 -8.93
N GLY A 42 18.31 13.03 -9.69
CA GLY A 42 19.68 13.13 -9.16
C GLY A 42 19.83 12.25 -7.92
N GLU A 43 20.22 12.86 -6.79
CA GLU A 43 20.41 12.16 -5.51
C GLU A 43 19.18 12.20 -4.58
N GLN A 44 18.10 12.88 -4.99
CA GLN A 44 16.91 13.07 -4.15
C GLN A 44 15.81 12.06 -4.49
N LEU A 45 15.09 11.56 -3.49
CA LEU A 45 13.90 10.73 -3.71
C LEU A 45 12.79 11.54 -4.38
N ALA A 46 12.11 10.91 -5.34
CA ALA A 46 10.99 11.50 -6.08
C ALA A 46 9.85 10.48 -6.18
N GLY A 47 9.07 10.39 -5.11
CA GLY A 47 8.08 9.33 -4.92
C GLY A 47 8.73 7.97 -4.64
N SER A 48 7.98 6.90 -4.84
CA SER A 48 8.43 5.53 -4.62
C SER A 48 8.07 4.58 -5.77
N VAL A 49 8.59 3.36 -5.68
CA VAL A 49 8.14 2.19 -6.45
C VAL A 49 7.58 1.09 -5.54
N LEU A 50 7.11 1.48 -4.35
CA LEU A 50 6.58 0.57 -3.33
C LEU A 50 5.16 0.13 -3.69
N THR A 51 4.89 -1.17 -3.61
CA THR A 51 3.52 -1.71 -3.69
C THR A 51 2.89 -1.81 -2.31
N MET A 52 1.55 -1.77 -2.21
CA MET A 52 0.86 -1.78 -0.92
C MET A 52 1.08 -3.10 -0.15
N ASP A 53 1.14 -4.24 -0.84
CA ASP A 53 1.43 -5.53 -0.20
C ASP A 53 2.87 -5.57 0.35
N GLN A 54 3.84 -5.00 -0.37
CA GLN A 54 5.19 -4.87 0.14
C GLN A 54 5.25 -3.90 1.33
N ALA A 55 4.45 -2.82 1.33
CA ALA A 55 4.34 -1.90 2.46
C ALA A 55 3.83 -2.62 3.72
N VAL A 56 2.79 -3.45 3.58
CA VAL A 56 2.27 -4.30 4.67
C VAL A 56 3.33 -5.27 5.18
N ARG A 57 4.02 -5.99 4.29
CA ARG A 57 5.12 -6.91 4.67
C ARG A 57 6.27 -6.17 5.36
N ASN A 58 6.61 -4.97 4.92
CA ASN A 58 7.64 -4.13 5.53
C ASN A 58 7.27 -3.71 6.95
N VAL A 59 6.01 -3.36 7.22
CA VAL A 59 5.55 -3.07 8.59
C VAL A 59 5.77 -4.28 9.49
N VAL A 60 5.28 -5.46 9.08
CA VAL A 60 5.47 -6.70 9.87
C VAL A 60 6.96 -6.94 10.15
N LYS A 61 7.79 -6.85 9.11
CA LYS A 61 9.23 -7.09 9.19
C LYS A 61 9.96 -6.11 10.12
N PHE A 62 9.65 -4.82 10.05
CA PHE A 62 10.43 -3.78 10.73
C PHE A 62 9.90 -3.41 12.11
N THR A 63 8.61 -3.64 12.40
CA THR A 63 8.02 -3.27 13.70
C THR A 63 7.73 -4.48 14.58
N GLY A 64 7.72 -5.69 14.03
CA GLY A 64 7.30 -6.90 14.73
C GLY A 64 5.79 -6.99 14.96
N TRP A 65 5.00 -6.08 14.36
CA TRP A 65 3.54 -6.16 14.40
C TRP A 65 3.04 -7.35 13.60
N ASN A 66 1.90 -7.89 14.01
CA ASN A 66 1.27 -8.99 13.27
C ASN A 66 0.61 -8.49 11.97
N LEU A 67 0.27 -9.42 11.09
CA LEU A 67 -0.30 -9.10 9.78
C LEU A 67 -1.64 -8.34 9.89
N GLN A 68 -2.48 -8.67 10.88
CA GLN A 68 -3.75 -7.97 11.08
C GLN A 68 -3.54 -6.50 11.43
N GLN A 69 -2.57 -6.20 12.31
CA GLN A 69 -2.18 -4.83 12.64
C GLN A 69 -1.67 -4.11 11.39
N ALA A 70 -0.79 -4.72 10.60
CA ALA A 70 -0.24 -4.12 9.39
C ALA A 70 -1.30 -3.86 8.31
N VAL A 71 -2.21 -4.83 8.07
CA VAL A 71 -3.33 -4.69 7.11
C VAL A 71 -4.27 -3.55 7.52
N ARG A 72 -4.50 -3.37 8.82
CA ARG A 72 -5.33 -2.26 9.32
C ARG A 72 -4.83 -0.89 8.85
N LEU A 73 -3.51 -0.68 8.82
CA LEU A 73 -2.90 0.58 8.36
C LEU A 73 -3.16 0.84 6.87
N ALA A 74 -3.38 -0.21 6.07
CA ALA A 74 -3.63 -0.11 4.63
C ALA A 74 -5.12 -0.15 4.26
N THR A 75 -6.03 -0.40 5.22
CA THR A 75 -7.46 -0.63 4.95
C THR A 75 -8.35 0.24 5.84
N LEU A 76 -8.59 -0.19 7.09
CA LEU A 76 -9.51 0.46 8.00
C LEU A 76 -9.07 1.89 8.36
N ASN A 77 -7.77 2.10 8.63
CA ASN A 77 -7.29 3.42 9.05
C ASN A 77 -7.42 4.48 7.93
N PRO A 78 -7.01 4.24 6.66
CA PRO A 78 -7.26 5.19 5.59
C PRO A 78 -8.75 5.39 5.32
N ALA A 79 -9.58 4.35 5.44
CA ALA A 79 -11.04 4.48 5.31
C ALA A 79 -11.61 5.44 6.37
N GLN A 80 -11.21 5.28 7.63
CA GLN A 80 -11.62 6.18 8.73
C GLN A 80 -11.05 7.61 8.60
N ALA A 81 -9.91 7.77 7.93
CA ALA A 81 -9.27 9.07 7.73
C ALA A 81 -9.82 9.85 6.53
N THR A 82 -10.72 9.25 5.75
CA THR A 82 -11.28 9.82 4.51
C THR A 82 -12.81 9.85 4.56
N ALA A 83 -13.45 10.44 3.55
CA ALA A 83 -14.91 10.53 3.47
C ALA A 83 -15.57 9.23 2.93
N LEU A 84 -14.91 8.08 3.09
CA LEU A 84 -15.46 6.80 2.68
C LEU A 84 -16.61 6.35 3.62
N PRO A 85 -17.51 5.47 3.16
CA PRO A 85 -18.56 4.90 4.00
C PRO A 85 -18.00 4.27 5.28
N GLU A 86 -18.78 4.28 6.35
CA GLU A 86 -18.36 3.78 7.68
C GLU A 86 -17.86 2.33 7.66
N ASN A 87 -18.43 1.51 6.78
CA ASN A 87 -18.05 0.10 6.62
C ASN A 87 -16.94 -0.15 5.59
N ALA A 88 -16.34 0.89 5.01
CA ALA A 88 -15.22 0.74 4.07
C ALA A 88 -13.96 0.26 4.79
N GLY A 89 -13.17 -0.59 4.12
CA GLY A 89 -11.96 -1.19 4.72
C GLY A 89 -12.25 -2.25 5.79
N MET A 90 -13.52 -2.62 5.99
CA MET A 90 -13.94 -3.68 6.92
C MET A 90 -14.42 -4.92 6.15
N LEU A 91 -14.14 -6.10 6.69
CA LEU A 91 -14.70 -7.37 6.19
C LEU A 91 -15.93 -7.75 7.03
N VAL A 92 -17.06 -7.11 6.74
CA VAL A 92 -18.34 -7.31 7.42
C VAL A 92 -19.49 -7.38 6.41
N ALA A 93 -20.59 -8.04 6.77
CA ALA A 93 -21.77 -8.10 5.90
C ALA A 93 -22.30 -6.69 5.58
N GLY A 94 -22.65 -6.46 4.31
CA GLY A 94 -23.12 -5.16 3.81
C GLY A 94 -22.02 -4.17 3.41
N ALA A 95 -20.74 -4.47 3.67
CA ALA A 95 -19.62 -3.71 3.11
C ALA A 95 -19.39 -4.02 1.63
N PRO A 96 -18.78 -3.10 0.84
CA PRO A 96 -18.35 -3.40 -0.52
C PRO A 96 -17.43 -4.63 -0.55
N ALA A 97 -17.65 -5.53 -1.52
CA ALA A 97 -16.88 -6.77 -1.66
C ALA A 97 -15.52 -6.54 -2.35
N ASN A 98 -14.76 -5.56 -1.83
CA ASN A 98 -13.38 -5.25 -2.20
C ASN A 98 -12.44 -5.99 -1.27
N ILE A 99 -11.95 -7.15 -1.72
CA ILE A 99 -11.27 -8.13 -0.87
C ILE A 99 -9.92 -8.47 -1.48
N VAL A 100 -8.90 -8.59 -0.63
CA VAL A 100 -7.58 -9.13 -1.00
C VAL A 100 -7.36 -10.43 -0.24
N VAL A 101 -7.17 -11.52 -0.97
CA VAL A 101 -6.75 -12.80 -0.41
C VAL A 101 -5.23 -12.82 -0.35
N MET A 102 -4.67 -13.01 0.84
CA MET A 102 -3.23 -13.00 1.07
C MET A 102 -2.75 -14.34 1.65
N SER A 103 -1.49 -14.69 1.41
CA SER A 103 -0.81 -15.75 2.18
C SER A 103 -0.62 -15.33 3.64
N SER A 104 -0.24 -16.28 4.50
CA SER A 104 0.20 -16.00 5.87
C SER A 104 1.43 -15.09 5.96
N THR A 105 2.20 -14.97 4.88
CA THR A 105 3.37 -14.08 4.75
C THR A 105 3.03 -12.71 4.16
N GLY A 106 1.75 -12.44 3.85
CA GLY A 106 1.32 -11.17 3.29
C GLY A 106 1.61 -11.01 1.79
N GLU A 107 1.72 -12.10 1.05
CA GLU A 107 1.74 -12.08 -0.43
C GLU A 107 0.33 -12.12 -0.98
N VAL A 108 0.01 -11.25 -1.93
CA VAL A 108 -1.31 -11.25 -2.58
C VAL A 108 -1.47 -12.48 -3.46
N ARG A 109 -2.60 -13.17 -3.31
CA ARG A 109 -2.97 -14.38 -4.07
C ARG A 109 -4.14 -14.14 -5.01
N LYS A 110 -5.06 -13.26 -4.62
CA LYS A 110 -6.26 -12.94 -5.38
C LYS A 110 -6.82 -11.61 -4.94
N THR A 111 -7.47 -10.90 -5.85
CA THR A 111 -8.25 -9.72 -5.53
C THR A 111 -9.69 -9.91 -5.98
N LEU A 112 -10.61 -9.28 -5.27
CA LEU A 112 -11.98 -9.13 -5.66
C LEU A 112 -12.29 -7.64 -5.64
N VAL A 113 -12.91 -7.14 -6.69
CA VAL A 113 -13.38 -5.76 -6.80
C VAL A 113 -14.88 -5.82 -7.05
N ASP A 114 -15.66 -5.24 -6.14
CA ASP A 114 -17.12 -5.30 -6.13
C ASP A 114 -17.66 -6.74 -6.30
N GLY A 115 -16.99 -7.70 -5.65
CA GLY A 115 -17.33 -9.12 -5.68
C GLY A 115 -16.86 -9.89 -6.92
N CYS A 116 -16.30 -9.21 -7.92
CA CYS A 116 -15.77 -9.84 -9.12
C CYS A 116 -14.29 -10.19 -8.93
N VAL A 117 -13.91 -11.41 -9.31
CA VAL A 117 -12.51 -11.84 -9.30
C VAL A 117 -11.74 -11.08 -10.36
N ALA A 118 -10.65 -10.43 -9.96
CA ALA A 118 -9.69 -9.75 -10.82
C ALA A 118 -8.36 -10.52 -10.90
#